data_AF-A0A2Z7A5L0-F1
#
_entry.id   AF-A0A2Z7A5L0-F1
#
_cell.length_a   1.000
_cell.length_b   1.000
_cell.length_c   1.000
_cell.angle_alpha   90.00
_cell.angle_beta   90.00
_cell.angle_gamma   90.00
#
_symmetry.space_group_name_H-M   'P 1'
#
loop_
_entity.id
_entity.type
_entity.pdbx_description
1 polymer ?
#
loop_
_entity_poly.entity_id
_entity_poly.type
_entity_poly.pdbx_seq_one_letter_code
_entity_poly.pdbx_strand_id
1 'polypeptide(L)'
;MAIALRGSSPLEKASALCRLSFSFLRNLSTTTSAGNAVAAAESGGGASNKPKRRKKKNFFEVAQFLPNWGIGYHMAKTHWTGVSYEITKINLYKDGRHGKAWGIAHKDGDPFSL
;
A
#
# COMPACT_ATOMS: atom_id res chain seq x y z
N MET A 1 -48.89 -20.90 -26.10
CA MET A 1 -47.91 -19.86 -25.71
C MET A 1 -47.64 -20.03 -24.22
N ALA A 2 -46.45 -20.49 -23.83
CA ALA A 2 -46.09 -20.72 -22.43
C ALA A 2 -44.94 -19.78 -22.03
N ILE A 3 -45.13 -19.08 -20.92
CA ILE A 3 -44.31 -18.01 -20.36
C ILE A 3 -43.14 -18.59 -19.54
N ALA A 4 -41.93 -18.08 -19.80
CA ALA A 4 -40.72 -18.43 -19.07
C ALA A 4 -40.67 -17.73 -17.69
N LEU A 5 -40.48 -18.51 -16.62
CA LEU A 5 -40.16 -17.98 -15.29
C LEU A 5 -38.64 -18.01 -15.09
N ARG A 6 -38.04 -16.82 -15.12
CA ARG A 6 -36.63 -16.57 -14.82
C ARG A 6 -36.42 -16.67 -13.30
N GLY A 7 -35.72 -17.71 -12.85
CA GLY A 7 -35.27 -17.82 -11.46
C GLY A 7 -34.22 -16.74 -11.14
N SER A 8 -34.51 -15.89 -10.16
CA SER A 8 -33.55 -14.94 -9.59
C SER A 8 -32.77 -15.62 -8.47
N SER A 9 -31.44 -15.70 -8.63
CA SER A 9 -30.52 -16.27 -7.65
C SER A 9 -30.27 -15.29 -6.48
N PRO A 10 -30.08 -15.77 -5.23
CA PRO A 10 -30.07 -14.96 -4.00
C PRO A 10 -28.76 -14.18 -3.73
N LEU A 11 -27.86 -14.09 -4.71
CA LEU A 11 -26.52 -13.51 -4.53
C LEU A 11 -26.49 -11.96 -4.52
N GLU A 12 -27.59 -11.30 -4.86
CA GLU A 12 -27.67 -9.84 -4.98
C GLU A 12 -27.87 -9.11 -3.63
N LYS A 13 -28.16 -9.83 -2.54
CA LYS A 13 -28.56 -9.22 -1.26
C LYS A 13 -27.44 -9.01 -0.23
N ALA A 14 -26.25 -9.54 -0.47
CA ALA A 14 -25.12 -9.47 0.47
C ALA A 14 -24.22 -8.23 0.28
N SER A 15 -24.35 -7.49 -0.83
CA SER A 15 -23.47 -6.37 -1.19
C SER A 15 -23.87 -5.02 -0.58
N ALA A 16 -25.04 -4.91 0.04
CA ALA A 16 -25.57 -3.65 0.56
C ALA A 16 -25.11 -3.29 2.00
N LEU A 17 -24.49 -4.22 2.74
CA LEU A 17 -24.15 -4.03 4.16
C LEU A 17 -22.73 -3.47 4.39
N CYS A 18 -21.87 -3.43 3.37
CA CYS A 18 -20.50 -2.90 3.47
C CYS A 18 -20.38 -1.38 3.14
N ARG A 19 -21.50 -0.65 3.15
CA ARG A 19 -21.55 0.79 2.81
C ARG A 19 -21.84 1.71 4.00
N LEU A 20 -21.72 1.23 5.24
CA LEU A 20 -22.14 1.99 6.43
C LEU A 20 -21.05 2.27 7.48
N SER A 21 -19.76 2.10 7.18
CA SER A 21 -18.70 2.16 8.21
C SER A 21 -17.63 3.26 8.06
N PHE A 22 -17.80 4.27 7.19
CA PHE A 22 -16.77 5.32 7.00
C PHE A 22 -17.24 6.77 7.18
N SER A 23 -18.33 7.03 7.90
CA SER A 23 -18.85 8.40 8.11
C SER A 23 -18.45 9.05 9.45
N PHE A 24 -17.62 8.41 10.27
CA PHE A 24 -17.47 8.77 11.70
C PHE A 24 -16.18 9.52 12.10
N LEU A 25 -15.50 10.22 11.18
CA LEU A 25 -14.35 11.09 11.54
C LEU A 25 -14.45 12.50 10.95
N ARG A 26 -15.66 12.95 10.61
CA ARG A 26 -15.93 14.25 9.96
C ARG A 26 -16.35 15.36 10.93
N ASN A 27 -15.80 15.40 12.15
CA ASN A 27 -16.00 16.54 13.04
C ASN A 27 -14.85 16.71 14.04
N LEU A 28 -13.84 17.51 13.67
CA LEU A 28 -13.01 18.21 14.64
C LEU A 28 -12.76 19.63 14.15
N SER A 29 -13.80 20.45 14.27
CA SER A 29 -13.70 21.90 14.18
C SER A 29 -13.12 22.42 15.50
N THR A 30 -11.95 23.06 15.47
CA THR A 30 -11.45 23.87 16.58
C THR A 30 -11.41 25.32 16.13
N THR A 31 -12.13 26.17 16.86
CA THR A 31 -12.38 27.58 16.61
C THR A 31 -11.17 28.47 16.94
N THR A 32 -10.85 29.33 15.96
CA THR A 32 -10.32 30.71 16.00
C THR A 32 -9.81 31.33 17.31
N SER A 33 -8.59 31.86 17.26
CA SER A 33 -8.24 33.17 17.84
C SER A 33 -7.62 34.07 16.77
N ALA A 34 -8.14 35.29 16.69
CA ALA A 34 -7.78 36.34 15.74
C ALA A 34 -6.45 37.03 16.11
N GLY A 35 -5.72 37.46 15.07
CA GLY A 35 -4.56 38.35 15.14
C GLY A 35 -4.21 38.86 13.73
N ASN A 36 -4.20 40.17 13.57
CA ASN A 36 -4.33 40.96 12.33
C ASN A 36 -3.25 40.84 11.22
N ALA A 37 -3.68 41.19 10.00
CA ALA A 37 -3.00 41.91 8.89
C ALA A 37 -1.84 41.19 8.16
N VAL A 38 -1.66 41.22 6.82
CA VAL A 38 -2.13 42.05 5.68
C VAL A 38 -1.90 41.29 4.36
N ALA A 39 -2.82 41.50 3.40
CA ALA A 39 -2.74 41.42 1.92
C ALA A 39 -1.63 40.63 1.19
N ALA A 40 -2.02 39.73 0.27
CA ALA A 40 -2.12 40.02 -1.17
C ALA A 40 -2.23 38.74 -2.06
N ALA A 41 -3.02 38.88 -3.14
CA ALA A 41 -2.97 38.18 -4.42
C ALA A 41 -3.45 36.71 -4.53
N GLU A 42 -4.76 36.60 -4.81
CA GLU A 42 -5.38 35.85 -5.91
C GLU A 42 -4.50 34.97 -6.81
N SER A 43 -4.77 33.68 -6.84
CA SER A 43 -5.31 33.04 -8.06
C SER A 43 -5.70 31.60 -7.78
N GLY A 44 -6.99 31.32 -7.96
CA GLY A 44 -7.54 29.98 -7.97
C GLY A 44 -6.92 29.14 -9.10
N GLY A 45 -5.92 28.34 -8.73
CA GLY A 45 -5.49 27.19 -9.51
C GLY A 45 -6.13 25.95 -8.93
N GLY A 46 -7.26 25.52 -9.49
CA GLY A 46 -7.79 24.17 -9.33
C GLY A 46 -6.77 23.18 -9.86
N ALA A 47 -5.74 22.88 -9.05
CA ALA A 47 -4.73 21.91 -9.38
C ALA A 47 -5.36 20.53 -9.19
N SER A 48 -5.83 19.96 -10.30
CA SER A 48 -6.09 18.54 -10.46
C SER A 48 -5.08 17.74 -9.63
N ASN A 49 -5.54 17.01 -8.62
CA ASN A 49 -4.73 16.11 -7.80
C ASN A 49 -4.23 14.95 -8.67
N LYS A 50 -3.28 15.24 -9.57
CA LYS A 50 -2.49 14.21 -10.23
C LYS A 50 -1.72 13.51 -9.11
N PRO A 51 -1.81 12.18 -8.96
CA PRO A 51 -1.08 11.48 -7.92
C PRO A 51 0.41 11.75 -8.14
N LYS A 52 1.00 12.60 -7.29
CA LYS A 52 2.44 12.85 -7.25
C LYS A 52 3.10 11.48 -7.17
N ARG A 53 3.72 11.04 -8.28
CA ARG A 53 4.22 9.68 -8.50
C ARG A 53 4.92 9.20 -7.23
N ARG A 54 4.23 8.37 -6.44
CA ARG A 54 4.76 7.92 -5.15
C ARG A 54 6.03 7.13 -5.47
N LYS A 55 7.17 7.63 -4.98
CA LYS A 55 8.45 6.97 -5.17
C LYS A 55 8.31 5.54 -4.62
N LYS A 56 8.74 4.55 -5.40
CA LYS A 56 8.68 3.15 -4.97
C LYS A 56 9.49 3.02 -3.68
N LYS A 57 8.90 2.41 -2.66
CA LYS A 57 9.60 2.12 -1.39
C LYS A 57 10.80 1.22 -1.68
N ASN A 58 11.90 1.45 -0.96
CA ASN A 58 13.08 0.60 -1.05
C ASN A 58 12.81 -0.75 -0.36
N PHE A 59 13.57 -1.79 -0.72
CA PHE A 59 13.56 -3.08 -0.02
C PHE A 59 13.80 -2.92 1.49
N PHE A 60 14.78 -2.10 1.89
CA PHE A 60 15.09 -1.89 3.31
C PHE A 60 13.97 -1.20 4.08
N GLU A 61 13.19 -0.34 3.41
CA GLU A 61 12.01 0.28 4.03
C GLU A 61 10.92 -0.76 4.27
N VAL A 62 10.77 -1.75 3.39
CA VAL A 62 9.84 -2.87 3.59
C VAL A 62 10.34 -3.77 4.71
N ALA A 63 11.62 -4.13 4.69
CA ALA A 63 12.28 -4.93 5.72
C ALA A 63 12.15 -4.31 7.12
N GLN A 64 12.24 -2.97 7.24
CA GLN A 64 12.08 -2.26 8.50
C GLN A 64 10.68 -2.43 9.12
N PHE A 65 9.64 -2.66 8.30
CA PHE A 65 8.30 -2.94 8.82
C PHE A 65 8.14 -4.37 9.35
N LEU A 66 9.07 -5.27 9.03
CA LEU A 66 9.04 -6.65 9.50
C LEU A 66 9.89 -6.81 10.78
N PRO A 67 9.49 -7.73 11.68
CA PRO A 67 10.33 -8.11 12.80
C PRO A 67 11.66 -8.69 12.27
N ASN A 68 12.75 -8.46 12.99
CA ASN A 68 14.10 -8.93 12.62
C ASN A 68 14.53 -8.54 11.19
N TRP A 69 14.06 -7.39 10.67
CA TRP A 69 14.35 -6.92 9.31
C TRP A 69 13.89 -7.88 8.19
N GLY A 70 12.94 -8.77 8.48
CA GLY A 70 12.45 -9.74 7.49
C GLY A 70 13.42 -10.87 7.17
N ILE A 71 14.41 -11.15 8.03
CA ILE A 71 15.25 -12.35 7.90
C ILE A 71 14.37 -13.61 7.99
N GLY A 72 14.55 -14.56 7.07
CA GLY A 72 13.74 -15.78 6.91
C GLY A 72 12.47 -15.60 6.07
N TYR A 73 12.19 -14.41 5.55
CA TYR A 73 11.04 -14.17 4.68
C TYR A 73 11.42 -14.22 3.20
N HIS A 74 10.47 -14.70 2.39
CA HIS A 74 10.57 -14.64 0.93
C HIS A 74 10.09 -13.29 0.40
N MET A 75 10.94 -12.65 -0.39
CA MET A 75 10.60 -11.45 -1.12
C MET A 75 10.83 -11.63 -2.61
N ALA A 76 9.87 -11.19 -3.40
CA ALA A 76 9.96 -11.21 -4.84
C ALA A 76 9.67 -9.81 -5.39
N LYS A 77 10.27 -9.50 -6.53
CA LYS A 77 9.90 -8.31 -7.28
C LYS A 77 8.56 -8.59 -7.96
N THR A 78 7.67 -7.61 -7.98
CA THR A 78 6.29 -7.76 -8.50
C THR A 78 6.19 -8.32 -9.93
N HIS A 79 7.21 -8.14 -10.78
CA HIS A 79 7.21 -8.67 -12.15
C HIS A 79 8.05 -9.94 -12.33
N TRP A 80 8.61 -10.50 -11.27
CA TRP A 80 9.28 -11.80 -11.33
C TRP A 80 8.25 -12.89 -11.08
N THR A 81 8.11 -13.78 -12.05
CA THR A 81 7.21 -14.95 -11.96
C THR A 81 8.03 -16.16 -11.59
N GLY A 82 7.61 -16.89 -10.56
CA GLY A 82 8.26 -18.12 -10.13
C GLY A 82 9.65 -17.92 -9.53
N VAL A 83 10.07 -16.70 -9.18
CA VAL A 83 11.35 -16.44 -8.49
C VAL A 83 11.13 -15.56 -7.27
N SER A 84 11.47 -16.08 -6.10
CA SER A 84 11.51 -15.37 -4.83
C SER A 84 12.90 -15.50 -4.21
N TYR A 85 13.24 -14.61 -3.28
CA TYR A 85 14.50 -14.67 -2.55
C TYR A 85 14.20 -14.71 -1.06
N GLU A 86 14.78 -15.66 -0.35
CA GLU A 86 14.76 -15.70 1.11
C GLU A 86 15.89 -14.81 1.66
N ILE A 87 15.56 -13.93 2.59
CA ILE A 87 16.53 -13.02 3.21
C ILE A 87 17.28 -13.77 4.31
N THR A 88 18.60 -13.94 4.18
CA THR A 88 19.41 -14.63 5.22
C THR A 88 20.21 -13.66 6.09
N LYS A 89 20.72 -12.60 5.48
CA LYS A 89 21.55 -11.61 6.17
C LYS A 89 21.38 -10.23 5.58
N ILE A 90 21.35 -9.22 6.44
CA ILE A 90 21.28 -7.81 6.06
C ILE A 90 22.46 -7.08 6.70
N ASN A 91 23.13 -6.22 5.93
CA ASN A 91 24.13 -5.28 6.42
C ASN A 91 23.71 -3.86 6.03
N LEU A 92 23.38 -3.04 7.02
CA LEU A 92 22.88 -1.68 6.83
C LEU A 92 24.01 -0.67 6.98
N TYR A 93 23.89 0.42 6.24
CA TYR A 93 24.67 1.62 6.48
C TYR A 93 24.06 2.46 7.60
N LYS A 94 24.72 3.58 7.92
CA LYS A 94 24.42 4.47 9.06
C LYS A 94 22.95 4.89 9.13
N ASP A 95 22.32 5.12 7.98
CA ASP A 95 20.98 5.68 7.89
C ASP A 95 19.86 4.62 7.97
N GLY A 96 20.20 3.32 7.96
CA GLY A 96 19.24 2.20 7.99
C GLY A 96 18.34 2.06 6.75
N ARG A 97 18.42 2.99 5.78
CA ARG A 97 17.63 2.98 4.54
C ARG A 97 18.32 2.31 3.35
N HIS A 98 19.62 2.09 3.49
CA HIS A 98 20.47 1.54 2.46
C HIS A 98 21.40 0.51 3.08
N GLY A 99 21.82 -0.45 2.27
CA GLY A 99 22.69 -1.51 2.73
C GLY A 99 22.89 -2.57 1.66
N LYS A 100 23.37 -3.72 2.10
CA LYS A 100 23.50 -4.94 1.33
C LYS A 100 22.67 -6.02 2.00
N ALA A 101 22.11 -6.91 1.19
CA ALA A 101 21.40 -8.08 1.67
C ALA A 101 21.91 -9.31 0.92
N TRP A 102 21.96 -10.44 1.63
CA TRP A 102 22.24 -11.75 1.07
C TRP A 102 21.01 -12.62 1.26
N GLY A 103 20.82 -13.56 0.34
CA GLY A 103 19.67 -14.41 0.35
C GLY A 103 19.83 -15.60 -0.57
N ILE A 104 18.95 -16.58 -0.38
CA ILE A 104 18.86 -17.79 -1.20
C ILE A 104 17.80 -17.52 -2.26
N ALA A 105 18.09 -17.82 -3.52
CA ALA A 105 17.09 -17.75 -4.57
C ALA A 105 16.19 -18.98 -4.49
N HIS A 106 14.89 -18.80 -4.60
CA HIS A 106 13.90 -19.86 -4.70
C HIS A 106 13.22 -19.76 -6.05
N LYS A 107 13.07 -20.89 -6.72
CA LYS A 107 12.25 -20.99 -7.93
C LYS A 107 11.05 -21.88 -7.64
N ASP A 108 9.86 -21.35 -7.91
CA ASP A 108 8.58 -22.05 -7.70
C ASP A 108 8.34 -22.59 -6.27
N GLY A 109 9.05 -22.03 -5.28
CA GLY A 109 8.99 -22.45 -3.88
C GLY A 109 10.21 -23.25 -3.42
N ASP A 110 10.94 -23.85 -4.34
CA ASP A 110 12.10 -24.68 -4.03
C ASP A 110 13.41 -23.87 -4.05
N PRO A 111 14.36 -24.14 -3.14
CA PRO A 111 15.65 -23.46 -3.13
C PRO A 111 16.41 -23.77 -4.42
N PHE A 112 16.75 -22.72 -5.15
CA PHE A 112 17.52 -22.78 -6.38
C PHE A 112 19.01 -22.85 -6.03
N SER A 113 19.55 -24.06 -6.00
CA SER A 113 21.01 -24.29 -6.00
C SER A 113 21.51 -24.33 -7.45
N LEU A 114 22.47 -23.44 -7.78
CA LEU A 114 23.21 -23.47 -9.04
C LEU A 114 24.21 -24.63 -9.09
#